data_AF-A0A9P1CN54-F1
#
_entry.id   AF-A0A9P1CN54-F1
#
_cell.length_a   1.000
_cell.length_b   1.000
_cell.length_c   1.000
_cell.angle_alpha   90.00
_cell.angle_beta   90.00
_cell.angle_gamma   90.00
#
_symmetry.space_group_name_H-M   'P 1'
#
loop_
_entity.id
_entity.type
_entity.pdbx_description
1 polymer ?
#
loop_
_entity_poly.entity_id
_entity_poly.type
_entity_poly.pdbx_seq_one_letter_code
_entity_poly.pdbx_strand_id
1 'polypeptide(L)'
;VKKNVSWLFPEDGDVDRAGVFFRNLLWTKEIMGQNTKSEASTFSKLLMKRTKQNDLCKVPACIARAWLVHMWKDEPSSRPNREMAVNCVVRWLADPCEMQGVKNACLGIFGEETARQSPANAERWIVSLLLQEVCRHQTQHSPDLQQLLCLLPCPPSPSSVRFLLGSSQDPGYLMTLWGCLCNWLAQHPWMVGQPCERWCQAGPPPLYALLRAMLVAFSQFPDSRNLCSSAIVA
;
A
#
# COMPACT_ATOMS: atom_id res chain seq x y z
N VAL A 1 5.73 -36.26 14.08
CA VAL A 1 6.77 -35.34 13.54
C VAL A 1 6.69 -34.01 14.27
N LYS A 2 7.66 -33.68 15.12
CA LYS A 2 7.76 -32.32 15.70
C LYS A 2 7.88 -31.36 14.52
N LYS A 3 6.90 -30.45 14.39
CA LYS A 3 6.75 -29.45 13.32
C LYS A 3 7.92 -28.46 13.34
N ASN A 4 9.12 -28.91 12.95
CA ASN A 4 10.23 -28.01 12.77
C ASN A 4 10.13 -27.48 11.35
N VAL A 5 9.34 -26.43 11.22
CA VAL A 5 9.07 -25.73 9.95
C VAL A 5 10.26 -24.82 9.58
N SER A 6 11.38 -24.97 10.28
CA SER A 6 12.61 -24.19 10.09
C SER A 6 13.21 -24.38 8.71
N TRP A 7 13.05 -25.56 8.11
CA TRP A 7 13.46 -25.85 6.72
C TRP A 7 12.64 -25.11 5.67
N LEU A 8 11.43 -24.64 6.01
CA LEU A 8 10.63 -23.75 5.15
C LEU A 8 11.09 -22.30 5.25
N PHE A 9 12.23 -21.99 5.86
CA PHE A 9 12.80 -20.66 5.79
C PHE A 9 14.32 -20.83 5.70
N PRO A 10 14.84 -21.34 4.56
CA PRO A 10 16.27 -21.45 4.33
C PRO A 10 16.94 -20.09 4.52
N GLU A 11 18.09 -20.08 5.19
CA GLU A 11 18.87 -18.85 5.47
C GLU A 11 19.51 -18.30 4.18
N ASP A 12 19.60 -19.15 3.17
CA ASP A 12 20.24 -18.99 1.87
C ASP A 12 19.49 -18.06 0.90
N GLY A 13 18.37 -17.47 1.31
CA GLY A 13 17.86 -16.24 0.69
C GLY A 13 17.07 -16.37 -0.61
N ASP A 14 16.87 -17.58 -1.15
CA ASP A 14 16.11 -17.78 -2.40
C ASP A 14 14.60 -17.70 -2.16
N VAL A 15 14.11 -16.46 -2.09
CA VAL A 15 12.70 -16.09 -1.90
C VAL A 15 11.83 -16.64 -3.03
N ASP A 16 12.34 -16.67 -4.25
CA ASP A 16 11.57 -17.04 -5.44
C ASP A 16 11.30 -18.55 -5.48
N ARG A 17 12.33 -19.39 -5.28
CA ARG A 17 12.14 -20.86 -5.26
C ARG A 17 11.19 -21.30 -4.17
N ALA A 18 11.24 -20.62 -3.05
CA ALA A 18 10.39 -20.94 -1.93
C ALA A 18 8.95 -20.44 -2.05
N GLY A 19 8.76 -19.24 -2.61
CA GLY A 19 7.44 -18.78 -3.01
C GLY A 19 6.82 -19.76 -4.00
N VAL A 20 7.60 -20.25 -4.98
CA VAL A 20 7.19 -21.31 -5.91
C VAL A 20 6.88 -22.62 -5.18
N PHE A 21 7.72 -23.05 -4.23
CA PHE A 21 7.45 -24.24 -3.42
C PHE A 21 6.11 -24.13 -2.68
N PHE A 22 5.85 -22.98 -2.03
CA PHE A 22 4.60 -22.79 -1.30
C PHE A 22 3.39 -22.71 -2.20
N ARG A 23 3.50 -22.00 -3.32
CA ARG A 23 2.46 -21.98 -4.35
C ARG A 23 2.15 -23.40 -4.82
N ASN A 24 3.18 -24.19 -5.12
CA ASN A 24 3.02 -25.59 -5.54
C ASN A 24 2.44 -26.46 -4.43
N LEU A 25 2.82 -26.24 -3.17
CA LEU A 25 2.29 -26.97 -2.02
C LEU A 25 0.79 -26.68 -1.83
N LEU A 26 0.41 -25.40 -1.83
CA LEU A 26 -0.98 -24.98 -1.68
C LEU A 26 -1.84 -25.48 -2.85
N TRP A 27 -1.35 -25.32 -4.09
CA TRP A 27 -2.03 -25.80 -5.28
C TRP A 27 -2.19 -27.33 -5.27
N THR A 28 -1.13 -28.07 -4.96
CA THR A 28 -1.22 -29.55 -4.87
C THR A 28 -2.26 -29.96 -3.84
N LYS A 29 -2.31 -29.29 -2.69
CA LYS A 29 -3.28 -29.58 -1.64
C LYS A 29 -4.71 -29.21 -2.03
N GLU A 30 -4.89 -28.13 -2.77
CA GLU A 30 -6.19 -27.77 -3.34
C GLU A 30 -6.70 -28.83 -4.32
N ILE A 31 -5.83 -29.32 -5.22
CA ILE A 31 -6.15 -30.43 -6.13
C ILE A 31 -6.55 -31.69 -5.34
N MET A 32 -5.94 -31.92 -4.18
CA MET A 32 -6.28 -33.02 -3.27
C MET A 32 -7.54 -32.77 -2.42
N GLY A 33 -8.27 -31.68 -2.64
CA GLY A 33 -9.48 -31.32 -1.89
C GLY A 33 -9.22 -30.87 -0.44
N GLN A 34 -7.98 -30.52 -0.10
CA GLN A 34 -7.61 -30.05 1.25
C GLN A 34 -7.83 -28.54 1.40
N ASN A 35 -8.15 -28.12 2.63
CA ASN A 35 -8.43 -26.72 2.93
C ASN A 35 -7.14 -25.87 3.02
N THR A 36 -6.86 -25.13 1.95
CA THR A 36 -5.72 -24.20 1.80
C THR A 36 -5.73 -23.05 2.82
N LYS A 37 -6.90 -22.62 3.31
CA LYS A 37 -7.01 -21.56 4.33
C LYS A 37 -6.40 -21.96 5.67
N SER A 38 -6.55 -23.23 6.06
CA SER A 38 -6.02 -23.73 7.33
C SER A 38 -4.48 -23.74 7.36
N GLU A 39 -3.88 -24.05 6.21
CA GLU A 39 -2.43 -24.06 5.97
C GLU A 39 -1.89 -22.62 5.98
N ALA A 40 -2.50 -21.71 5.23
CA ALA A 40 -2.12 -20.30 5.21
C ALA A 40 -2.19 -19.63 6.60
N SER A 41 -3.24 -19.94 7.37
CA SER A 41 -3.36 -19.48 8.76
C SER A 41 -2.24 -20.04 9.63
N THR A 42 -1.85 -21.30 9.41
CA THR A 42 -0.74 -21.93 10.10
C THR A 42 0.59 -21.23 9.75
N PHE A 43 0.83 -20.90 8.48
CA PHE A 43 2.02 -20.17 8.05
C PHE A 43 2.09 -18.77 8.66
N SER A 44 0.97 -18.04 8.67
CA SER A 44 0.90 -16.71 9.30
C SER A 44 1.24 -16.77 10.79
N LYS A 45 0.72 -17.76 11.52
CA LYS A 45 1.02 -17.98 12.96
C LYS A 45 2.48 -18.36 13.20
N LEU A 46 3.05 -19.22 12.34
CA LEU A 46 4.45 -19.63 12.43
C LEU A 46 5.40 -18.46 12.15
N LEU A 47 5.08 -17.63 11.16
CA LEU A 47 5.81 -16.41 10.84
C LEU A 47 5.85 -15.47 12.04
N MET A 48 4.68 -15.13 12.60
CA MET A 48 4.57 -14.29 13.78
C MET A 48 5.39 -14.83 14.95
N LYS A 49 5.32 -16.15 15.20
CA LYS A 49 6.13 -16.81 16.25
C LYS A 49 7.63 -16.70 15.97
N ARG A 50 8.07 -16.88 14.73
CA ARG A 50 9.49 -16.83 14.34
C ARG A 50 10.06 -15.42 14.44
N THR A 51 9.28 -14.42 14.04
CA THR A 51 9.68 -13.00 14.12
C THR A 51 9.42 -12.38 15.50
N LYS A 52 8.88 -13.17 16.44
CA LYS A 52 8.50 -12.76 17.80
C LYS A 52 7.55 -11.55 17.78
N GLN A 53 6.68 -11.49 16.78
CA GLN A 53 5.68 -10.45 16.63
C GLN A 53 4.29 -10.98 16.99
N ASN A 54 3.47 -10.12 17.56
CA ASN A 54 2.05 -10.39 17.85
C ASN A 54 1.12 -9.74 16.82
N ASP A 55 1.68 -8.96 15.90
CA ASP A 55 0.95 -8.16 14.90
C ASP A 55 1.63 -8.38 13.54
N LEU A 56 0.83 -8.80 12.55
CA LEU A 56 1.31 -9.01 11.19
C LEU A 56 1.91 -7.72 10.61
N CYS A 57 1.36 -6.55 10.93
CA CYS A 57 1.87 -5.27 10.46
C CYS A 57 3.29 -4.97 10.97
N LYS A 58 3.75 -5.65 12.03
CA LYS A 58 5.06 -5.45 12.67
C LYS A 58 6.10 -6.51 12.30
N VAL A 59 5.71 -7.52 11.51
CA VAL A 59 6.69 -8.48 10.94
C VAL A 59 7.77 -7.69 10.22
N PRO A 60 9.07 -7.86 10.52
CA PRO A 60 10.18 -7.10 9.91
C PRO A 60 10.44 -7.50 8.46
N ALA A 61 11.15 -6.65 7.72
CA ALA A 61 11.58 -6.94 6.35
C ALA A 61 12.52 -8.16 6.38
N CYS A 62 12.04 -9.27 5.83
CA CYS A 62 12.76 -10.54 5.80
C CYS A 62 12.17 -11.47 4.75
N ILE A 63 12.92 -12.51 4.42
CA ILE A 63 12.51 -13.61 3.52
C ILE A 63 11.11 -14.11 3.88
N ALA A 64 10.83 -14.29 5.16
CA ALA A 64 9.57 -14.84 5.63
C ALA A 64 8.36 -13.91 5.39
N ARG A 65 8.57 -12.58 5.42
CA ARG A 65 7.55 -11.58 5.02
C ARG A 65 7.32 -11.63 3.51
N ALA A 66 8.39 -11.71 2.72
CA ALA A 66 8.30 -11.80 1.27
C ALA A 66 7.42 -12.99 0.84
N TRP A 67 7.63 -14.16 1.45
CA TRP A 67 6.83 -15.35 1.17
C TRP A 67 5.35 -15.16 1.50
N LEU A 68 5.05 -14.50 2.62
CA LEU A 68 3.67 -14.21 3.02
C LEU A 68 2.95 -13.34 1.98
N VAL A 69 3.61 -12.28 1.50
CA VAL A 69 3.05 -11.40 0.47
C VAL A 69 2.83 -12.15 -0.84
N HIS A 70 3.80 -12.94 -1.29
CA HIS A 70 3.65 -13.72 -2.52
C HIS A 70 2.53 -14.76 -2.41
N MET A 71 2.43 -15.46 -1.28
CA MET A 71 1.32 -16.38 -1.01
C MET A 71 -0.04 -15.65 -1.06
N TRP A 72 -0.14 -14.47 -0.45
CA TRP A 72 -1.37 -13.66 -0.50
C TRP A 72 -1.72 -13.18 -1.90
N LYS A 73 -0.71 -12.86 -2.73
CA LYS A 73 -0.92 -12.49 -4.12
C LYS A 73 -1.46 -13.67 -4.92
N ASP A 74 -0.83 -14.84 -4.79
CA ASP A 74 -1.16 -16.02 -5.58
C ASP A 74 -2.43 -16.72 -5.14
N GLU A 75 -2.73 -16.70 -3.85
CA GLU A 75 -3.88 -17.34 -3.24
C GLU A 75 -4.71 -16.30 -2.45
N PRO A 76 -5.62 -15.56 -3.10
CA PRO A 76 -6.40 -14.52 -2.42
C PRO A 76 -7.23 -15.04 -1.24
N SER A 77 -7.64 -16.32 -1.25
CA SER A 77 -8.41 -16.92 -0.16
C SER A 77 -7.61 -17.12 1.13
N SER A 78 -6.27 -17.05 1.03
CA SER A 78 -5.31 -17.16 2.14
C SER A 78 -5.06 -15.85 2.88
N ARG A 79 -5.52 -14.72 2.32
CA ARG A 79 -5.34 -13.39 2.91
C ARG A 79 -6.01 -13.31 4.28
N PRO A 80 -5.48 -12.50 5.21
CA PRO A 80 -6.25 -12.10 6.38
C PRO A 80 -7.48 -11.30 5.90
N ASN A 81 -8.32 -10.84 6.84
CA ASN A 81 -9.41 -9.95 6.46
C ASN A 81 -8.88 -8.72 5.71
N ARG A 82 -9.75 -8.11 4.90
CA ARG A 82 -9.39 -7.02 3.98
C ARG A 82 -8.67 -5.88 4.70
N GLU A 83 -9.16 -5.47 5.86
CA GLU A 83 -8.58 -4.38 6.66
C GLU A 83 -7.12 -4.68 7.07
N MET A 84 -6.88 -5.87 7.63
CA MET A 84 -5.55 -6.29 8.04
C MET A 84 -4.59 -6.43 6.85
N ALA A 85 -5.06 -6.99 5.73
CA ALA A 85 -4.26 -7.13 4.52
C ALA A 85 -3.79 -5.75 4.00
N VAL A 86 -4.71 -4.79 3.95
CA VAL A 86 -4.44 -3.41 3.52
C VAL A 86 -3.44 -2.74 4.46
N ASN A 87 -3.65 -2.85 5.78
CA ASN A 87 -2.73 -2.26 6.77
C ASN A 87 -1.32 -2.84 6.66
N CYS A 88 -1.19 -4.15 6.43
CA CYS A 88 0.10 -4.79 6.18
C CYS A 88 0.73 -4.27 4.89
N VAL A 89 -0.02 -4.26 3.79
CA VAL A 89 0.48 -3.86 2.46
C VAL A 89 0.94 -2.40 2.44
N VAL A 90 0.17 -1.47 2.99
CA VAL A 90 0.56 -0.06 3.08
C VAL A 90 1.83 0.08 3.90
N ARG A 91 1.90 -0.57 5.06
CA ARG A 91 3.07 -0.47 5.95
C ARG A 91 4.33 -1.11 5.37
N TRP A 92 4.20 -2.23 4.67
CA TRP A 92 5.35 -2.91 4.04
C TRP A 92 5.78 -2.20 2.75
N LEU A 93 4.85 -1.60 2.00
CA LEU A 93 5.19 -0.71 0.89
C LEU A 93 5.99 0.51 1.37
N ALA A 94 5.63 1.06 2.52
CA ALA A 94 6.32 2.19 3.12
C ALA A 94 7.71 1.85 3.69
N ASP A 95 8.02 0.57 3.93
CA ASP A 95 9.26 0.14 4.58
C ASP A 95 10.47 0.35 3.64
N PRO A 96 11.45 1.19 4.00
CA PRO A 96 12.61 1.48 3.14
C PRO A 96 13.54 0.28 2.97
N CYS A 97 13.51 -0.69 3.91
CA CYS A 97 14.31 -1.90 3.86
C CYS A 97 13.66 -3.02 3.05
N GLU A 98 12.44 -2.82 2.56
CA GLU A 98 11.69 -3.85 1.85
C GLU A 98 12.20 -4.03 0.41
N MET A 99 12.28 -5.29 -0.03
CA MET A 99 12.75 -5.62 -1.36
C MET A 99 11.74 -5.23 -2.44
N GLN A 100 12.24 -4.83 -3.60
CA GLN A 100 11.42 -4.38 -4.73
C GLN A 100 10.37 -5.41 -5.18
N GLY A 101 10.72 -6.71 -5.17
CA GLY A 101 9.80 -7.79 -5.51
C GLY A 101 8.60 -7.87 -4.56
N VAL A 102 8.82 -7.63 -3.27
CA VAL A 102 7.76 -7.60 -2.25
C VAL A 102 6.87 -6.38 -2.43
N LYS A 103 7.46 -5.20 -2.69
CA LYS A 103 6.71 -3.97 -2.98
C LYS A 103 5.81 -4.14 -4.22
N ASN A 104 6.33 -4.76 -5.29
CA ASN A 104 5.53 -5.10 -6.48
C ASN A 104 4.38 -6.07 -6.17
N ALA A 105 4.59 -7.04 -5.28
CA ALA A 105 3.56 -7.99 -4.90
C ALA A 105 2.49 -7.34 -4.00
N CYS A 106 2.90 -6.49 -3.07
CA CYS A 106 2.03 -5.62 -2.27
C CYS A 106 1.12 -4.75 -3.16
N LEU A 107 1.69 -4.09 -4.17
CA LEU A 107 0.92 -3.29 -5.13
C LEU A 107 -0.06 -4.14 -5.95
N GLY A 108 0.31 -5.36 -6.33
CA GLY A 108 -0.61 -6.27 -7.02
C GLY A 108 -1.83 -6.64 -6.17
N ILE A 109 -1.61 -6.99 -4.89
CA ILE A 109 -2.70 -7.25 -3.94
C ILE A 109 -3.59 -6.01 -3.81
N PHE A 110 -2.98 -4.83 -3.65
CA PHE A 110 -3.73 -3.57 -3.51
C PHE A 110 -4.51 -3.21 -4.78
N GLY A 111 -3.93 -3.47 -5.95
CA GLY A 111 -4.57 -3.26 -7.25
C GLY A 111 -5.82 -4.11 -7.43
N GLU A 112 -5.79 -5.38 -7.02
CA GLU A 112 -6.97 -6.24 -7.02
C GLU A 112 -8.09 -5.72 -6.10
N GLU A 113 -7.74 -5.24 -4.89
CA GLU A 113 -8.73 -4.67 -3.97
C GLU A 113 -9.29 -3.34 -4.49
N THR A 114 -8.49 -2.56 -5.20
CA THR A 114 -8.91 -1.34 -5.90
C THR A 114 -9.88 -1.66 -7.04
N ALA A 115 -9.58 -2.68 -7.85
CA ALA A 115 -10.40 -3.10 -8.99
C ALA A 115 -11.78 -3.64 -8.59
N ARG A 116 -11.95 -4.12 -7.35
CA ARG A 116 -13.25 -4.57 -6.80
C ARG A 116 -14.17 -3.41 -6.39
N GLN A 117 -13.68 -2.18 -6.42
CA GLN A 117 -14.42 -1.00 -6.01
C GLN A 117 -14.85 -0.17 -7.22
N SER A 118 -15.87 0.68 -7.05
CA SER A 118 -16.15 1.70 -8.04
C SER A 118 -14.97 2.68 -8.13
N PRO A 119 -14.68 3.27 -9.30
CA PRO A 119 -13.56 4.20 -9.47
C PRO A 119 -13.53 5.33 -8.43
N ALA A 120 -14.68 5.92 -8.12
CA ALA A 120 -14.79 6.98 -7.12
C ALA A 120 -14.49 6.50 -5.68
N ASN A 121 -14.87 5.27 -5.33
CA ASN A 121 -14.58 4.71 -4.01
C ASN A 121 -13.10 4.32 -3.89
N ALA A 122 -12.53 3.72 -4.94
CA ALA A 122 -11.11 3.44 -5.06
C ALA A 122 -10.25 4.71 -4.88
N GLU A 123 -10.61 5.78 -5.59
CA GLU A 123 -9.94 7.08 -5.50
C GLU A 123 -9.99 7.64 -4.08
N ARG A 124 -11.18 7.76 -3.48
CA ARG A 124 -11.31 8.26 -2.11
C ARG A 124 -10.53 7.41 -1.12
N TRP A 125 -10.54 6.10 -1.31
CA TRP A 125 -9.84 5.19 -0.43
C TRP A 125 -8.32 5.36 -0.50
N ILE A 126 -7.74 5.35 -1.71
CA ILE A 126 -6.30 5.58 -1.92
C ILE A 126 -5.89 6.95 -1.39
N VAL A 127 -6.62 8.02 -1.74
CA VAL A 127 -6.30 9.37 -1.27
C VAL A 127 -6.38 9.42 0.27
N SER A 128 -7.40 8.82 0.88
CA SER A 128 -7.52 8.81 2.34
C SER A 128 -6.34 8.15 3.04
N LEU A 129 -5.82 7.05 2.51
CA LEU A 129 -4.63 6.36 3.04
C LEU A 129 -3.38 7.24 2.95
N LEU A 130 -3.19 7.93 1.81
CA LEU A 130 -2.05 8.83 1.63
C LEU A 130 -2.12 10.02 2.59
N LEU A 131 -3.29 10.65 2.73
CA LEU A 131 -3.47 11.76 3.67
C LEU A 131 -3.25 11.30 5.12
N GLN A 132 -3.76 10.12 5.49
CA GLN A 132 -3.54 9.56 6.84
C GLN A 132 -2.06 9.30 7.12
N GLU A 133 -1.32 8.75 6.16
CA GLU A 133 0.11 8.49 6.34
C GLU A 133 0.90 9.79 6.49
N VAL A 134 0.57 10.78 5.66
CA VAL A 134 1.21 12.09 5.70
C VAL A 134 0.93 12.79 7.04
N CYS A 135 -0.27 12.63 7.60
CA CYS A 135 -0.57 13.09 8.96
C CYS A 135 0.19 12.31 10.04
N ARG A 136 0.43 11.01 9.84
CA ARG A 136 1.08 10.14 10.83
C ARG A 136 2.59 10.36 10.93
N HIS A 137 3.25 10.69 9.83
CA HIS A 137 4.72 10.68 9.71
C HIS A 137 5.28 11.97 9.09
N GLN A 138 4.97 13.14 9.66
CA GLN A 138 5.23 14.49 9.10
C GLN A 138 6.62 14.78 8.50
N THR A 139 7.67 14.03 8.85
CA THR A 139 9.05 14.25 8.39
C THR A 139 9.69 13.06 7.68
N GLN A 140 9.03 11.90 7.63
CA GLN A 140 9.60 10.66 7.09
C GLN A 140 8.53 9.88 6.32
N HIS A 141 8.00 10.49 5.26
CA HIS A 141 7.08 9.82 4.35
C HIS A 141 7.85 8.92 3.39
N SER A 142 7.46 7.66 3.28
CA SER A 142 8.02 6.78 2.27
C SER A 142 7.57 7.25 0.87
N PRO A 143 8.48 7.55 -0.07
CA PRO A 143 8.09 7.95 -1.43
C PRO A 143 7.30 6.85 -2.15
N ASP A 144 7.51 5.59 -1.77
CA ASP A 144 6.93 4.42 -2.42
C ASP A 144 5.41 4.31 -2.27
N LEU A 145 4.81 4.99 -1.29
CA LEU A 145 3.35 5.02 -1.17
C LEU A 145 2.70 5.83 -2.29
N GLN A 146 3.41 6.74 -2.94
CA GLN A 146 2.90 7.51 -4.08
C GLN A 146 2.53 6.59 -5.26
N GLN A 147 3.08 5.37 -5.31
CA GLN A 147 2.74 4.37 -6.31
C GLN A 147 1.28 3.91 -6.24
N LEU A 148 0.62 4.04 -5.08
CA LEU A 148 -0.81 3.74 -4.94
C LEU A 148 -1.68 4.62 -5.84
N LEU A 149 -1.27 5.86 -6.10
CA LEU A 149 -1.98 6.77 -7.01
C LEU A 149 -2.04 6.20 -8.44
N CYS A 150 -1.04 5.44 -8.85
CA CYS A 150 -0.95 4.89 -10.20
C CYS A 150 -1.85 3.68 -10.44
N LEU A 151 -2.55 3.21 -9.40
CA LEU A 151 -3.62 2.22 -9.49
C LEU A 151 -4.97 2.87 -9.89
N LEU A 152 -5.04 4.20 -9.94
CA LEU A 152 -6.26 4.92 -10.32
C LEU A 152 -6.36 5.09 -11.84
N PRO A 153 -7.55 4.90 -12.44
CA PRO A 153 -7.76 5.05 -13.89
C PRO A 153 -7.53 6.48 -14.39
N CYS A 154 -7.62 7.47 -13.49
CA CYS A 154 -7.40 8.87 -13.77
C CYS A 154 -6.71 9.57 -12.59
N PRO A 155 -6.12 10.76 -12.80
CA PRO A 155 -5.60 11.59 -11.73
C PRO A 155 -6.65 11.85 -10.64
N PRO A 156 -6.25 12.00 -9.36
CA PRO A 156 -7.16 12.34 -8.28
C PRO A 156 -8.02 13.56 -8.61
N SER A 157 -9.32 13.46 -8.39
CA SER A 157 -10.26 14.54 -8.63
C SER A 157 -10.29 15.51 -7.43
N PRO A 158 -10.37 16.83 -7.68
CA PRO A 158 -10.51 17.81 -6.61
C PRO A 158 -11.76 17.56 -5.74
N SER A 159 -12.84 17.04 -6.35
CA SER A 159 -14.09 16.74 -5.66
C SER A 159 -13.94 15.63 -4.61
N SER A 160 -13.21 14.56 -4.92
CA SER A 160 -12.92 13.50 -3.94
C SER A 160 -12.02 13.98 -2.82
N VAL A 161 -10.99 14.76 -3.16
CA VAL A 161 -10.09 15.37 -2.16
C VAL A 161 -10.89 16.27 -1.23
N ARG A 162 -11.71 17.18 -1.77
CA ARG A 162 -12.58 18.06 -0.98
C ARG A 162 -13.54 17.28 -0.08
N PHE A 163 -14.12 16.19 -0.60
CA PHE A 163 -14.99 15.33 0.20
C PHE A 163 -14.26 14.74 1.42
N LEU A 164 -13.01 14.30 1.25
CA LEU A 164 -12.19 13.72 2.32
C LEU A 164 -11.70 14.74 3.35
N LEU A 165 -11.37 15.95 2.90
CA LEU A 165 -11.06 17.07 3.79
C LEU A 165 -12.28 17.51 4.61
N GLY A 166 -13.48 17.08 4.18
CA GLY A 166 -14.75 17.39 4.80
C GLY A 166 -15.01 18.90 4.83
N SER A 167 -15.88 19.30 5.74
CA SER A 167 -16.01 20.71 6.14
C SER A 167 -15.02 21.05 7.25
N SER A 168 -13.88 20.35 7.37
CA SER A 168 -12.86 20.68 8.37
C SER A 168 -12.35 22.09 8.08
N GLN A 169 -12.86 23.05 8.84
CA GLN A 169 -12.53 24.46 8.70
C GLN A 169 -11.25 24.84 9.42
N ASP A 170 -10.56 23.89 10.09
CA ASP A 170 -9.30 24.21 10.77
C ASP A 170 -8.21 24.52 9.73
N PRO A 171 -7.87 25.80 9.51
CA PRO A 171 -6.91 26.18 8.50
C PRO A 171 -5.50 25.67 8.87
N GLY A 172 -5.22 25.51 10.18
CA GLY A 172 -3.94 25.01 10.66
C GLY A 172 -3.70 23.56 10.26
N TYR A 173 -4.73 22.71 10.38
CA TYR A 173 -4.66 21.33 9.91
C TYR A 173 -4.44 21.24 8.40
N LEU A 174 -5.21 22.01 7.61
CA LEU A 174 -5.08 22.00 6.15
C LEU A 174 -3.71 22.48 5.68
N MET A 175 -3.15 23.51 6.32
CA MET A 175 -1.80 24.00 6.02
C MET A 175 -0.71 23.01 6.43
N THR A 176 -0.89 22.30 7.55
CA THR A 176 0.04 21.24 7.96
C THR A 176 0.04 20.10 6.94
N LEU A 177 -1.14 19.66 6.51
CA LEU A 177 -1.30 18.63 5.49
C LEU A 177 -0.66 19.05 4.16
N TRP A 178 -0.89 20.29 3.73
CA TRP A 178 -0.26 20.86 2.55
C TRP A 178 1.27 20.86 2.66
N GLY A 179 1.81 21.39 3.76
CA GLY A 179 3.25 21.42 4.00
C GLY A 179 3.87 20.02 3.99
N CYS A 180 3.21 19.03 4.59
CA CYS A 180 3.71 17.66 4.60
C CYS A 180 3.68 17.04 3.18
N LEU A 181 2.63 17.30 2.38
CA LEU A 181 2.57 16.85 0.99
C LEU A 181 3.61 17.54 0.10
N CYS A 182 3.85 18.83 0.26
CA CYS A 182 4.88 19.57 -0.51
C CYS A 182 6.29 19.10 -0.18
N ASN A 183 6.55 18.74 1.07
CA ASN A 183 7.83 18.18 1.50
C ASN A 183 8.00 16.70 1.17
N TRP A 184 6.97 16.04 0.62
CA TRP A 184 7.07 14.65 0.22
C TRP A 184 7.90 14.53 -1.05
N LEU A 185 9.03 13.81 -0.97
CA LEU A 185 9.92 13.59 -2.11
C LEU A 185 9.16 12.91 -3.26
N ALA A 186 8.96 13.64 -4.36
CA ALA A 186 8.26 13.14 -5.53
C ALA A 186 9.02 11.97 -6.19
N GLN A 187 8.32 10.89 -6.49
CA GLN A 187 8.92 9.69 -7.08
C GLN A 187 8.27 9.35 -8.41
N HIS A 188 9.08 9.03 -9.43
CA HIS A 188 8.54 8.48 -10.65
C HIS A 188 8.01 7.06 -10.45
N PRO A 189 7.04 6.63 -11.27
CA PRO A 189 6.51 5.29 -11.16
C PRO A 189 7.59 4.25 -11.46
N TRP A 190 7.81 3.33 -10.54
CA TRP A 190 8.78 2.23 -10.71
C TRP A 190 8.12 0.87 -10.91
N MET A 191 6.79 0.82 -10.95
CA MET A 191 6.04 -0.43 -11.04
C MET A 191 6.38 -1.21 -12.32
N VAL A 192 7.12 -2.31 -12.17
CA VAL A 192 7.45 -3.22 -13.28
C VAL A 192 6.43 -4.36 -13.32
N GLY A 193 5.82 -4.58 -14.50
CA GLY A 193 4.91 -5.71 -14.71
C GLY A 193 3.57 -5.62 -13.95
N GLN A 194 3.16 -4.42 -13.54
CA GLN A 194 1.82 -4.14 -13.02
C GLN A 194 1.08 -3.21 -13.99
N PRO A 195 -0.26 -3.28 -14.07
CA PRO A 195 -1.03 -2.28 -14.81
C PRO A 195 -0.78 -0.91 -14.16
N CYS A 196 -0.12 -0.04 -14.89
CA CYS A 196 0.11 1.35 -14.51
C CYS A 196 -0.58 2.21 -15.56
N GLU A 197 -1.43 3.11 -15.11
CA GLU A 197 -2.25 3.90 -16.01
C GLU A 197 -1.41 4.91 -16.80
N ARG A 198 -1.80 5.14 -18.06
CA ARG A 198 -1.00 5.96 -19.00
C ARG A 198 -0.71 7.36 -18.47
N TRP A 199 -1.66 7.93 -17.73
CA TRP A 199 -1.50 9.26 -17.15
C TRP A 199 -0.40 9.31 -16.10
N CYS A 200 -0.17 8.21 -15.37
CA CYS A 200 0.88 8.11 -14.38
C CYS A 200 2.26 7.85 -15.05
N GLN A 201 2.32 7.04 -16.11
CA GLN A 201 3.60 6.72 -16.78
C GLN A 201 4.15 7.88 -17.64
N ALA A 202 3.28 8.56 -18.39
CA ALA A 202 3.70 9.58 -19.36
C ALA A 202 3.82 10.99 -18.74
N GLY A 203 3.42 11.14 -17.48
CA GLY A 203 3.27 12.41 -16.80
C GLY A 203 4.38 12.74 -15.81
N PRO A 204 4.26 13.90 -15.12
CA PRO A 204 5.05 14.16 -13.92
C PRO A 204 4.80 13.11 -12.82
N PRO A 205 5.63 13.07 -11.76
CA PRO A 205 5.38 12.23 -10.60
C PRO A 205 3.93 12.30 -10.11
N PRO A 206 3.30 11.16 -9.76
CA PRO A 206 1.88 11.09 -9.42
C PRO A 206 1.51 11.99 -8.22
N LEU A 207 2.45 12.26 -7.32
CA LEU A 207 2.27 13.24 -6.23
C LEU A 207 1.81 14.61 -6.75
N TYR A 208 2.30 15.08 -7.90
CA TYR A 208 1.92 16.38 -8.44
C TYR A 208 0.46 16.42 -8.89
N ALA A 209 -0.10 15.29 -9.32
CA ALA A 209 -1.53 15.19 -9.59
C ALA A 209 -2.36 15.35 -8.30
N LEU A 210 -1.91 14.76 -7.19
CA LEU A 210 -2.53 14.93 -5.88
C LEU A 210 -2.40 16.37 -5.36
N LEU A 211 -1.22 16.99 -5.45
CA LEU A 211 -1.00 18.39 -5.09
C LEU A 211 -1.91 19.34 -5.88
N ARG A 212 -2.04 19.11 -7.20
CA ARG A 212 -2.95 19.88 -8.03
C ARG A 212 -4.40 19.73 -7.59
N ALA A 213 -4.84 18.50 -7.29
CA ALA A 213 -6.18 18.24 -6.80
C ALA A 213 -6.44 18.92 -5.43
N MET A 214 -5.45 18.89 -4.53
CA MET A 214 -5.47 19.60 -3.24
C MET A 214 -5.61 21.11 -3.41
N LEU A 215 -4.82 21.75 -4.29
CA LEU A 215 -4.92 23.19 -4.55
C LEU A 215 -6.32 23.60 -5.07
N VAL A 216 -6.86 22.82 -6.00
CA VAL A 216 -8.21 23.06 -6.53
C VAL A 216 -9.29 22.80 -5.48
N ALA A 217 -9.09 21.83 -4.58
CA ALA A 217 -10.00 21.62 -3.46
C ALA A 217 -9.95 22.80 -2.48
N PHE A 218 -8.75 23.33 -2.19
CA PHE A 218 -8.55 24.48 -1.30
C PHE A 218 -9.22 25.75 -1.82
N SER A 219 -9.16 25.99 -3.14
CA SER A 219 -9.77 27.17 -3.76
C SER A 219 -11.30 27.21 -3.62
N GLN A 220 -11.92 26.05 -3.33
CA GLN A 220 -13.36 25.90 -3.18
C GLN A 220 -13.86 26.06 -1.74
N PHE A 221 -12.96 26.27 -0.76
CA PHE A 221 -13.37 26.58 0.61
C PHE A 221 -13.75 28.06 0.79
N PRO A 222 -14.64 28.41 1.74
CA PRO A 222 -15.07 29.79 1.97
C PRO A 222 -13.93 30.77 2.26
N ASP A 223 -12.88 30.35 2.98
CA ASP A 223 -11.70 31.16 3.34
C ASP A 223 -10.48 30.89 2.43
N SER A 224 -10.73 30.50 1.18
CA SER A 224 -9.69 30.01 0.27
C SER A 224 -8.57 30.99 -0.03
N ARG A 225 -8.78 32.31 0.07
CA ARG A 225 -7.72 33.30 -0.21
C ARG A 225 -6.51 33.14 0.70
N ASN A 226 -6.72 32.93 2.00
CA ASN A 226 -5.61 32.80 2.96
C ASN A 226 -4.92 31.44 2.83
N LEU A 227 -5.70 30.38 2.62
CA LEU A 227 -5.19 29.02 2.40
C LEU A 227 -4.40 28.91 1.09
N CYS A 228 -4.94 29.41 -0.02
CA CYS A 228 -4.25 29.37 -1.32
C CYS A 228 -3.01 30.28 -1.34
N SER A 229 -3.06 31.47 -0.75
CA SER A 229 -1.88 32.34 -0.67
C SER A 229 -0.76 31.70 0.14
N SER A 230 -1.10 31.07 1.26
CA SER A 230 -0.11 30.36 2.10
C SER A 230 0.40 29.08 1.42
N ALA A 231 -0.45 28.40 0.65
CA ALA A 231 -0.08 27.18 -0.07
C ALA A 231 0.85 27.44 -1.28
N ILE A 232 0.73 28.59 -1.94
CA ILE A 232 1.59 28.97 -3.08
C ILE A 232 2.98 29.40 -2.61
N VAL A 233 3.11 29.92 -1.39
CA VAL A 233 4.36 30.45 -0.83
C VAL A 233 5.17 29.37 -0.08
N ALA A 234 4.52 28.30 0.37
CA ALA A 234 5.12 27.15 1.07
C ALA A 234 5.71 26.12 0.10
#